data_AF-A0A1S6WU18-F1
#
_entry.id   AF-A0A1S6WU18-F1
#
_cell.length_a   1.000
_cell.length_b   1.000
_cell.length_c   1.000
_cell.angle_alpha   90.00
_cell.angle_beta   90.00
_cell.angle_gamma   90.00
#
_symmetry.space_group_name_H-M   'P 1'
#
loop_
_entity.id
_entity.type
_entity.pdbx_description
1 polymer ?
#
loop_
_entity_poly.entity_id
_entity_poly.type
_entity_poly.pdbx_seq_one_letter_code
_entity_poly.pdbx_strand_id
1 'polypeptide(L)'
;MNLKVYNTQQWSAEQIAPYWRDILKSIAYFIDKFPDDYDLETLLNDILKGEKLLWIIVDEHENFMAHITTQLDHLVTGVKRAVIVTLGGTGGQHLSQIIPHIEDYYKEQGADELIIIGRRGWERSLKAHGYCVNLLEYRKQLYHGKE
;
A
#
# COMPACT_ATOMS: atom_id res chain seq x y z
N MET A 1 -17.05 -10.54 -3.67
CA MET A 1 -15.78 -11.28 -3.80
C MET A 1 -15.19 -11.35 -2.41
N ASN A 2 -14.89 -12.54 -1.91
CA ASN A 2 -14.25 -12.67 -0.61
C ASN A 2 -12.74 -12.49 -0.81
N LEU A 3 -12.13 -11.60 -0.03
CA LEU A 3 -10.71 -11.29 -0.13
C LEU A 3 -10.02 -11.72 1.16
N LYS A 4 -8.82 -12.30 1.03
CA LYS A 4 -7.92 -12.53 2.16
C LYS A 4 -6.73 -11.61 2.03
N VAL A 5 -6.21 -11.15 3.17
CA VAL A 5 -5.00 -10.33 3.23
C VAL A 5 -3.98 -11.01 4.13
N TYR A 6 -2.73 -11.07 3.67
CA TYR A 6 -1.62 -11.66 4.42
C TYR A 6 -0.51 -10.63 4.60
N ASN A 7 -0.04 -10.48 5.84
CA ASN A 7 1.24 -9.85 6.12
C ASN A 7 2.36 -10.84 5.80
N THR A 8 3.26 -10.50 4.88
CA THR A 8 4.31 -11.43 4.44
C THR A 8 5.61 -11.30 5.23
N GLN A 9 5.66 -10.47 6.28
CA GLN A 9 6.89 -10.19 7.04
C GLN A 9 7.55 -11.44 7.63
N GLN A 10 6.73 -12.44 8.02
CA GLN A 10 7.20 -13.69 8.62
C GLN A 10 7.16 -14.87 7.63
N TRP A 11 6.93 -14.60 6.34
CA TRP A 11 6.87 -15.67 5.34
C TRP A 11 8.28 -16.13 4.95
N SER A 12 8.43 -17.44 4.77
CA SER A 12 9.63 -18.02 4.16
C SER A 12 9.67 -17.75 2.66
N ALA A 13 10.83 -17.99 2.04
CA ALA A 13 10.99 -17.88 0.59
C ALA A 13 10.01 -18.80 -0.16
N GLU A 14 9.76 -20.00 0.36
CA GLU A 14 8.83 -20.97 -0.24
C GLU A 14 7.37 -20.49 -0.17
N GLN A 15 6.99 -19.78 0.88
CA GLN A 15 5.63 -19.24 1.03
C GLN A 15 5.36 -18.09 0.07
N ILE A 16 6.34 -17.19 -0.14
CA ILE A 16 6.17 -16.04 -1.03
C ILE A 16 6.42 -16.38 -2.52
N ALA A 17 7.22 -17.41 -2.81
CA ALA A 17 7.62 -17.79 -4.17
C ALA A 17 6.46 -17.91 -5.17
N PRO A 18 5.30 -18.52 -4.85
CA PRO A 18 4.18 -18.64 -5.78
C PRO A 18 3.63 -17.28 -6.24
N TYR A 19 3.71 -16.26 -5.39
CA TYR A 19 3.14 -14.93 -5.62
C TYR A 19 4.16 -13.94 -6.17
N TRP A 20 5.46 -14.24 -6.03
CA TRP A 20 6.54 -13.29 -6.26
C TRP A 20 6.49 -12.60 -7.63
N ARG A 21 6.21 -13.37 -8.68
CA ARG A 21 6.12 -12.82 -10.05
C ARG A 21 5.01 -11.77 -10.16
N ASP A 22 3.86 -12.02 -9.56
CA ASP A 22 2.70 -11.12 -9.69
C ASP A 22 2.77 -9.95 -8.71
N ILE A 23 3.39 -10.15 -7.54
CA ILE A 23 3.81 -9.06 -6.65
C ILE A 23 4.68 -8.07 -7.41
N LEU A 24 5.78 -8.54 -8.05
CA LEU A 24 6.70 -7.66 -8.78
C LEU A 24 6.02 -6.93 -9.93
N LYS A 25 5.17 -7.61 -10.71
CA LYS A 25 4.39 -6.96 -11.77
C LYS A 25 3.46 -5.88 -11.20
N SER A 26 2.81 -6.15 -10.08
CA SER A 26 1.88 -5.22 -9.44
C SER A 26 2.58 -3.98 -8.90
N ILE A 27 3.75 -4.15 -8.28
CA ILE A 27 4.60 -3.06 -7.83
C ILE A 27 5.11 -2.25 -9.03
N ALA A 28 5.64 -2.91 -10.06
CA ALA A 28 6.12 -2.24 -11.27
C ALA A 28 5.01 -1.42 -11.96
N TYR A 29 3.79 -1.96 -12.03
CA TYR A 29 2.64 -1.24 -12.55
C TYR A 29 2.28 -0.01 -11.73
N PHE A 30 2.38 -0.08 -10.39
CA PHE A 30 2.19 1.09 -9.53
C PHE A 30 3.25 2.15 -9.80
N ILE A 31 4.53 1.76 -9.90
CA ILE A 31 5.66 2.66 -10.16
C ILE A 31 5.51 3.35 -11.52
N ASP A 32 5.05 2.66 -12.56
CA ASP A 32 4.77 3.27 -13.88
C ASP A 32 3.77 4.45 -13.80
N LYS A 33 2.91 4.51 -12.77
CA LYS A 33 2.00 5.63 -12.55
C LYS A 33 2.61 6.78 -11.76
N PHE A 34 3.69 6.54 -11.04
CA PHE A 34 4.37 7.49 -10.17
C PHE A 34 5.90 7.37 -10.29
N PRO A 35 6.46 7.45 -11.52
CA PRO A 35 7.88 7.13 -11.76
C PRO A 35 8.84 8.14 -11.14
N ASP A 36 8.37 9.36 -10.87
CA ASP A 36 9.17 10.40 -10.20
C ASP A 36 9.18 10.24 -8.67
N ASP A 37 8.23 9.48 -8.12
CA ASP A 37 7.98 9.39 -6.68
C ASP A 37 8.44 8.05 -6.08
N TYR A 38 8.54 7.01 -6.91
CA TYR A 38 8.88 5.65 -6.47
C TYR A 38 9.86 4.96 -7.42
N ASP A 39 10.73 4.15 -6.84
CA ASP A 39 11.66 3.28 -7.54
C ASP A 39 11.53 1.84 -7.01
N LEU A 40 11.69 0.85 -7.89
CA LEU A 40 11.47 -0.56 -7.56
C LEU A 40 12.53 -1.08 -6.60
N GLU A 41 13.80 -0.74 -6.86
CA GLU A 41 14.91 -1.20 -6.03
C GLU A 41 14.79 -0.63 -4.61
N THR A 42 14.49 0.65 -4.50
CA THR A 42 14.27 1.33 -3.21
C THR A 42 13.12 0.69 -2.44
N LEU A 43 11.96 0.50 -3.08
CA LEU A 43 10.79 -0.08 -2.41
C LEU A 43 11.05 -1.52 -1.94
N LEU A 44 11.72 -2.34 -2.75
CA LEU A 44 12.09 -3.70 -2.36
C LEU A 44 13.11 -3.72 -1.22
N ASN A 45 14.10 -2.82 -1.25
CA ASN A 45 15.09 -2.68 -0.18
C ASN A 45 14.43 -2.28 1.15
N ASP A 46 13.48 -1.35 1.13
CA ASP A 46 12.71 -0.95 2.31
C ASP A 46 11.90 -2.12 2.88
N ILE A 47 11.33 -2.96 2.02
CA ILE A 47 10.62 -4.19 2.44
C ILE A 47 11.59 -5.16 3.09
N LEU A 48 12.75 -5.41 2.48
CA LEU A 48 13.75 -6.36 2.99
C LEU A 48 14.35 -5.91 4.33
N LYS A 49 14.50 -4.60 4.54
CA LYS A 49 14.95 -4.03 5.82
C LYS A 49 13.86 -3.98 6.89
N GLY A 50 12.60 -4.25 6.53
CA GLY A 50 11.45 -4.11 7.42
C GLY A 50 11.04 -2.66 7.69
N GLU A 51 11.55 -1.70 6.92
CA GLU A 51 11.13 -0.30 6.96
C GLU A 51 9.72 -0.14 6.37
N LYS A 52 9.37 -1.02 5.43
CA LYS A 52 8.00 -1.21 4.91
C LYS A 52 7.58 -2.66 5.08
N LEU A 53 6.31 -2.86 5.41
CA LEU A 53 5.67 -4.18 5.40
C LEU A 53 5.03 -4.42 4.05
N LEU A 54 5.28 -5.59 3.48
CA LEU A 54 4.56 -6.09 2.32
C LEU A 54 3.34 -6.90 2.77
N TRP A 55 2.21 -6.59 2.18
CA TRP A 55 1.00 -7.39 2.27
C TRP A 55 0.59 -7.84 0.88
N ILE A 56 -0.01 -9.03 0.81
CA ILE A 56 -0.67 -9.49 -0.40
C ILE A 56 -2.15 -9.69 -0.15
N ILE A 57 -2.95 -9.41 -1.16
CA ILE A 57 -4.37 -9.70 -1.21
C ILE A 57 -4.56 -10.84 -2.19
N VAL A 58 -5.31 -11.86 -1.78
CA VAL A 58 -5.70 -12.97 -2.63
C VAL A 58 -7.22 -13.15 -2.66
N ASP A 59 -7.73 -13.80 -3.68
CA ASP A 59 -9.11 -14.25 -3.74
C ASP A 59 -9.33 -15.53 -2.90
N GLU A 60 -10.55 -16.07 -2.95
CA GLU A 60 -10.92 -17.29 -2.22
C GLU A 60 -10.19 -18.56 -2.68
N HIS A 61 -9.58 -18.53 -3.87
CA HIS A 61 -8.80 -19.61 -4.46
C HIS A 61 -7.29 -19.39 -4.30
N GLU A 62 -6.88 -18.43 -3.45
CA GLU A 62 -5.47 -18.04 -3.25
C GLU A 62 -4.81 -17.46 -4.50
N ASN A 63 -5.56 -16.94 -5.49
CA ASN A 63 -4.97 -16.22 -6.60
C ASN A 63 -4.58 -14.80 -6.16
N PHE A 64 -3.40 -14.35 -6.58
CA PHE A 64 -2.95 -12.99 -6.31
C PHE A 64 -3.88 -11.95 -6.93
N MET A 65 -4.32 -10.99 -6.11
CA MET A 65 -5.16 -9.87 -6.53
C MET A 65 -4.38 -8.56 -6.49
N ALA A 66 -3.72 -8.27 -5.37
CA ALA A 66 -3.07 -6.97 -5.17
C ALA A 66 -1.93 -7.04 -4.15
N HIS A 67 -1.06 -6.03 -4.19
CA HIS A 67 -0.05 -5.77 -3.17
C HIS A 67 -0.44 -4.53 -2.38
N ILE A 68 0.03 -4.48 -1.13
CA ILE A 68 0.03 -3.27 -0.31
C ILE A 68 1.40 -3.15 0.32
N THR A 69 1.93 -1.92 0.36
CA THR A 69 3.02 -1.61 1.28
C THR A 69 2.56 -0.61 2.32
N THR A 70 2.98 -0.84 3.55
CA THR A 70 2.64 0.03 4.68
C THR A 70 3.87 0.29 5.54
N GLN A 71 3.87 1.41 6.27
CA GLN A 71 4.91 1.71 7.25
C GLN A 71 4.30 2.35 8.50
N LEU A 72 5.08 2.38 9.58
CA LEU A 72 4.76 3.09 10.81
C LEU A 72 5.74 4.25 11.00
N ASP A 73 5.24 5.46 10.89
CA ASP A 73 6.01 6.69 11.06
C ASP A 73 5.89 7.21 12.50
N HIS A 74 6.97 7.78 13.02
CA HIS A 74 6.99 8.50 14.28
C HIS A 74 7.12 9.99 14.02
N LEU A 75 6.05 10.75 14.26
CA LEU A 75 6.05 12.19 14.06
C LEU A 75 6.81 12.91 15.17
N VAL A 76 7.25 14.14 14.90
CA VAL A 76 7.99 14.98 15.86
C VAL A 76 7.23 15.25 17.16
N THR A 77 5.91 15.14 17.15
CA THR A 77 5.03 15.30 18.32
C THR A 77 4.89 14.01 19.16
N GLY A 78 5.48 12.90 18.71
CA GLY A 78 5.34 11.58 19.34
C GLY A 78 4.19 10.73 18.81
N VAL A 79 3.35 11.27 17.92
CA VAL A 79 2.27 10.53 17.25
C VAL A 79 2.84 9.40 16.39
N LYS A 80 2.29 8.19 16.55
CA LYS A 80 2.57 7.02 15.71
C LYS A 80 1.56 6.94 14.58
N ARG A 81 2.01 7.18 13.36
CA ARG A 81 1.15 7.22 12.16
C ARG A 81 1.42 6.01 11.29
N ALA A 82 0.40 5.17 11.11
CA ALA A 82 0.44 4.16 10.06
C ALA A 82 0.20 4.82 8.69
N VAL A 83 0.93 4.39 7.66
CA VAL A 83 0.76 4.89 6.30
C VAL A 83 0.59 3.70 5.36
N ILE A 84 -0.50 3.69 4.58
CA ILE A 84 -0.59 2.85 3.37
C ILE A 84 0.11 3.63 2.25
N VAL A 85 1.28 3.13 1.84
CA VAL A 85 2.17 3.77 0.88
C VAL A 85 1.78 3.38 -0.55
N THR A 86 1.60 2.07 -0.79
CA THR A 86 1.15 1.56 -2.08
C THR A 86 -0.05 0.65 -1.90
N LEU A 87 -1.00 0.72 -2.84
CA LEU A 87 -2.09 -0.25 -3.01
C LEU A 87 -2.33 -0.38 -4.51
N GLY A 88 -1.93 -1.52 -5.08
CA GLY A 88 -1.98 -1.77 -6.52
C GLY A 88 -2.33 -3.21 -6.84
N GLY A 89 -3.11 -3.41 -7.91
CA GLY A 89 -3.55 -4.73 -8.36
C GLY A 89 -4.91 -4.71 -9.04
N THR A 90 -5.54 -5.88 -9.12
CA THR A 90 -6.86 -6.11 -9.70
C THR A 90 -7.93 -6.06 -8.60
N GLY A 91 -9.09 -5.47 -8.89
CA GLY A 91 -10.22 -5.36 -7.95
C GLY A 91 -10.71 -3.93 -7.68
N GLY A 92 -9.89 -2.93 -7.99
CA GLY A 92 -10.28 -1.52 -7.89
C GLY A 92 -10.80 -1.16 -6.49
N GLN A 93 -11.93 -0.47 -6.42
CA GLN A 93 -12.52 -0.04 -5.14
C GLN A 93 -12.88 -1.19 -4.20
N HIS A 94 -13.10 -2.42 -4.69
CA HIS A 94 -13.40 -3.57 -3.82
C HIS A 94 -12.24 -3.91 -2.88
N LEU A 95 -11.01 -3.58 -3.27
CA LEU A 95 -9.86 -3.77 -2.40
C LEU A 95 -9.98 -2.97 -1.10
N SER A 96 -10.79 -1.90 -1.04
CA SER A 96 -11.01 -1.15 0.22
C SER A 96 -11.58 -2.00 1.36
N GLN A 97 -12.25 -3.13 1.04
CA GLN A 97 -12.80 -4.05 2.04
C GLN A 97 -11.74 -4.63 2.98
N ILE A 98 -10.46 -4.63 2.57
CA ILE A 98 -9.35 -5.10 3.41
C ILE A 98 -8.90 -4.08 4.45
N ILE A 99 -9.25 -2.79 4.28
CA ILE A 99 -8.69 -1.69 5.09
C ILE A 99 -8.87 -1.94 6.60
N PRO A 100 -10.02 -2.42 7.10
CA PRO A 100 -10.19 -2.74 8.51
C PRO A 100 -9.13 -3.73 9.06
N HIS A 101 -8.67 -4.70 8.26
CA HIS A 101 -7.63 -5.63 8.71
C HIS A 101 -6.27 -4.94 8.90
N ILE A 102 -5.94 -3.97 8.04
CA ILE A 102 -4.72 -3.18 8.16
C ILE A 102 -4.83 -2.22 9.35
N GLU A 103 -6.00 -1.61 9.56
CA GLU A 103 -6.27 -0.77 10.72
C GLU A 103 -6.11 -1.56 12.03
N ASP A 104 -6.68 -2.75 12.12
CA ASP A 104 -6.60 -3.57 13.33
C ASP A 104 -5.15 -3.97 13.65
N TYR A 105 -4.36 -4.35 12.64
CA TYR A 105 -2.93 -4.59 12.82
C TYR A 105 -2.22 -3.36 13.40
N TYR A 106 -2.46 -2.16 12.84
CA TYR A 106 -1.78 -0.96 13.31
C TYR A 106 -2.28 -0.45 14.66
N LYS A 107 -3.55 -0.68 15.00
CA LYS A 107 -4.06 -0.46 16.37
C LYS A 107 -3.32 -1.34 17.37
N GLU A 108 -3.07 -2.60 17.05
CA GLU A 108 -2.28 -3.52 17.89
C GLU A 108 -0.82 -3.06 18.03
N GLN A 109 -0.23 -2.44 17.00
CA GLN A 109 1.09 -1.80 17.07
C GLN A 109 1.08 -0.45 17.81
N GLY A 110 -0.10 0.01 18.25
CA GLY A 110 -0.29 1.26 18.98
C GLY A 110 -0.20 2.51 18.10
N ALA A 111 -0.58 2.42 16.82
CA ALA A 111 -0.74 3.59 15.97
C ALA A 111 -1.91 4.45 16.45
N ASP A 112 -1.71 5.77 16.47
CA ASP A 112 -2.72 6.76 16.83
C ASP A 112 -3.64 7.10 15.64
N GLU A 113 -3.12 6.96 14.43
CA GLU A 113 -3.84 7.25 13.19
C GLU A 113 -3.33 6.39 12.02
N LEU A 114 -4.16 6.27 10.99
CA LEU A 114 -3.79 5.68 9.71
C LEU A 114 -4.07 6.68 8.58
N ILE A 115 -3.08 6.88 7.71
CA ILE A 115 -3.21 7.70 6.50
C ILE A 115 -3.08 6.83 5.26
N ILE A 116 -3.88 7.13 4.25
CA ILE A 116 -3.81 6.53 2.92
C ILE A 116 -3.52 7.65 1.92
N ILE A 117 -2.35 7.57 1.27
CA ILE A 117 -2.01 8.48 0.18
C ILE A 117 -2.45 7.81 -1.12
N GLY A 118 -3.41 8.40 -1.83
CA GLY A 118 -3.99 7.75 -2.99
C GLY A 118 -4.71 8.69 -3.95
N ARG A 119 -4.95 8.18 -5.16
CA ARG A 119 -5.70 8.91 -6.20
C ARG A 119 -7.14 9.15 -5.76
N ARG A 120 -7.71 10.27 -6.23
CA ARG A 120 -9.10 10.68 -5.96
C ARG A 120 -10.16 9.59 -6.21
N GLY A 121 -9.90 8.64 -7.11
CA GLY A 121 -10.79 7.50 -7.36
C GLY A 121 -11.10 6.63 -6.13
N TRP A 122 -10.27 6.70 -5.09
CA TRP A 122 -10.48 6.00 -3.81
C TRP A 122 -11.38 6.76 -2.84
N GLU A 123 -11.66 8.04 -3.07
CA GLU A 123 -12.33 8.91 -2.10
C GLU A 123 -13.68 8.34 -1.62
N ARG A 124 -14.50 7.82 -2.54
CA ARG A 124 -15.80 7.24 -2.20
C ARG A 124 -15.68 6.03 -1.28
N SER A 125 -14.79 5.10 -1.61
CA SER A 125 -14.62 3.89 -0.80
C SER A 125 -13.98 4.22 0.54
N LEU A 126 -12.97 5.08 0.58
CA LEU A 126 -12.32 5.51 1.82
C LEU A 126 -13.30 6.24 2.76
N LYS A 127 -14.18 7.09 2.23
CA LYS A 127 -15.25 7.72 3.04
C LYS A 127 -16.18 6.71 3.69
N ALA A 128 -16.48 5.59 3.04
CA ALA A 128 -17.29 4.52 3.62
C ALA A 128 -16.59 3.82 4.80
N HIS A 129 -15.27 3.92 4.88
CA HIS A 129 -14.44 3.45 6.01
C HIS A 129 -14.11 4.56 7.01
N GLY A 130 -14.75 5.74 6.93
CA GLY A 130 -14.55 6.82 7.91
C GLY A 130 -13.36 7.74 7.63
N TYR A 131 -12.64 7.55 6.51
CA TYR A 131 -11.57 8.47 6.11
C TYR A 131 -12.13 9.78 5.59
N CYS A 132 -11.42 10.87 5.87
CA CYS A 132 -11.66 12.19 5.31
C CYS A 132 -10.45 12.69 4.50
N VAL A 133 -10.66 13.67 3.63
CA VAL A 133 -9.56 14.31 2.89
C VAL A 133 -8.81 15.23 3.85
N ASN A 134 -7.55 14.89 4.13
CA ASN A 134 -6.68 15.70 4.99
C ASN A 134 -5.81 16.69 4.19
N LEU A 135 -5.32 16.27 3.01
CA LEU A 135 -4.42 17.08 2.17
C LEU A 135 -4.74 16.89 0.68
N LEU A 136 -4.56 17.95 -0.10
CA LEU A 136 -4.54 17.90 -1.56
C LEU A 136 -3.12 18.23 -2.06
N GLU A 137 -2.58 17.38 -2.92
CA GLU A 137 -1.29 17.64 -3.58
C GLU A 137 -1.53 18.45 -4.86
N TYR A 138 -0.86 19.61 -4.97
CA TYR A 138 -0.87 20.45 -6.17
C TYR A 138 0.49 20.35 -6.86
N ARG A 139 0.53 19.78 -8.07
CA ARG A 139 1.76 19.62 -8.85
C ARG A 139 1.76 20.56 -10.06
N LYS A 140 2.86 21.28 -10.27
CA LYS A 140 3.09 22.13 -11.46
C LYS A 140 4.49 21.85 -12.00
N GLN A 141 4.58 21.48 -13.28
CA GLN A 141 5.87 21.37 -13.97
C GLN A 141 6.48 22.77 -14.16
N LEU A 142 7.71 22.97 -13.68
CA LEU A 142 8.41 24.26 -13.75
C LEU A 142 9.22 24.44 -15.04
N TYR A 143 9.54 23.33 -15.73
CA TYR A 143 10.28 23.33 -16.99
C TYR A 143 9.53 22.52 -18.05
N HIS A 144 9.57 22.99 -19.30
CA HIS A 144 9.01 22.26 -20.44
C HIS A 144 10.13 21.44 -21.11
N GLY A 145 10.08 20.12 -20.94
CA GLY A 145 10.65 19.13 -21.87
C GLY A 145 12.16 18.86 -21.82
N LYS A 146 12.52 17.57 -21.83
CA LYS A 146 13.33 17.06 -22.94
C LYS A 146 12.39 16.27 -23.84
N GLU A 147 12.45 16.56 -25.13
CA GLU A 147 11.84 15.77 -26.22
C GLU A 147 12.25 14.29 -26.13
#